data_AF-A0A6P0LKH2-F1
#
_entry.id   AF-A0A6P0LKH2-F1
#
_cell.length_a   1.000
_cell.length_b   1.000
_cell.length_c   1.000
_cell.angle_alpha   90.00
_cell.angle_beta   90.00
_cell.angle_gamma   90.00
#
_symmetry.space_group_name_H-M   'P 1'
#
loop_
_entity.id
_entity.type
_entity.pdbx_description
1 polymer ?
#
loop_
_entity_poly.entity_id
_entity_poly.type
_entity_poly.pdbx_seq_one_letter_code
_entity_poly.pdbx_strand_id
1 'polypeptide(L)' 'MAKARKLQKLILKSHSARMLAIRQVTQLNQGKKTAGVDGKAKLTFKERFELVSVLKESVNKWKH' A
#
# COMPACT_ATOMS: atom_id res chain seq x y z
N MET A 1 15.38 20.45 -4.93
CA MET A 1 14.84 19.22 -5.57
C MET A 1 15.42 17.90 -5.04
N ALA A 2 16.75 17.75 -4.88
CA ALA A 2 17.36 16.47 -4.48
C ALA A 2 16.85 15.92 -3.12
N LYS A 3 16.61 16.80 -2.13
CA LYS A 3 16.13 16.40 -0.79
C LYS A 3 14.73 15.78 -0.82
N ALA A 4 13.80 16.37 -1.58
CA ALA A 4 12.45 15.83 -1.75
C ALA A 4 12.45 14.44 -2.42
N ARG A 5 13.25 14.26 -3.49
CA ARG A 5 13.39 12.95 -4.15
C ARG A 5 13.97 11.89 -3.22
N LYS A 6 14.93 12.25 -2.36
CA LYS A 6 15.49 11.33 -1.35
C LYS A 6 14.41 10.88 -0.34
N LEU A 7 13.58 11.82 0.14
CA LEU A 7 12.47 11.50 1.05
C LEU A 7 11.40 10.63 0.38
N GLN A 8 11.02 10.91 -0.87
CA GLN A 8 10.08 10.07 -1.62
C GLN A 8 10.58 8.62 -1.71
N LYS A 9 11.87 8.41 -2.06
CA LYS A 9 12.47 7.07 -2.09
C LYS A 9 12.48 6.40 -0.71
N LEU A 10 12.72 7.16 0.36
CA LEU A 10 12.70 6.64 1.73
C LEU A 10 11.29 6.19 2.14
N ILE A 11 10.27 7.01 1.86
CA ILE A 11 8.87 6.70 2.20
C ILE A 11 8.42 5.42 1.50
N LEU A 12 8.72 5.26 0.20
CA LEU A 12 8.37 4.05 -0.55
C LEU A 12 8.97 2.77 0.06
N LYS A 13 10.17 2.87 0.66
CA LYS A 13 10.85 1.74 1.32
C LYS A 13 10.42 1.52 2.77
N SER A 14 9.81 2.51 3.42
CA SER A 14 9.39 2.44 4.83
C SER A 14 8.29 1.41 5.07
N HIS A 15 8.48 0.56 6.07
CA HIS A 15 7.47 -0.42 6.50
C HIS A 15 6.25 0.26 7.12
N SER A 16 6.46 1.22 8.01
CA SER A 16 5.38 1.95 8.67
C SER A 16 4.53 2.74 7.66
N ALA A 17 5.17 3.35 6.65
CA ALA A 17 4.45 4.05 5.59
C ALA A 17 3.56 3.09 4.78
N ARG A 18 4.05 1.90 4.42
CA ARG A 18 3.23 0.87 3.75
C ARG A 18 2.04 0.43 4.61
N MET A 19 2.26 0.18 5.91
CA MET A 19 1.18 -0.21 6.83
C MET A 19 0.09 0.85 6.93
N LEU A 20 0.47 2.12 7.03
CA LEU A 20 -0.46 3.25 7.05
C LEU A 20 -1.25 3.34 5.75
N ALA A 21 -0.59 3.19 4.60
CA ALA A 21 -1.24 3.20 3.29
C ALA A 21 -2.25 2.05 3.14
N ILE A 22 -1.88 0.83 3.53
CA ILE A 22 -2.79 -0.32 3.50
C ILE A 22 -4.00 -0.08 4.39
N ARG A 23 -3.81 0.42 5.61
CA ARG A 23 -4.91 0.78 6.52
C ARG A 23 -5.82 1.83 5.90
N GLN A 24 -5.25 2.87 5.30
CA GLN A 24 -6.02 3.93 4.66
C GLN A 24 -6.94 3.36 3.58
N VAL A 25 -6.37 2.61 2.63
CA VAL A 25 -7.11 2.08 1.47
C VAL A 25 -8.14 1.03 1.88
N THR A 26 -7.77 0.10 2.77
CA THR A 26 -8.59 -1.09 3.05
C THR A 26 -9.57 -0.89 4.22
N GLN A 27 -9.36 0.12 5.07
CA GLN A 27 -10.15 0.30 6.29
C GLN A 27 -10.73 1.70 6.49
N LEU A 28 -10.13 2.76 5.91
CA LEU A 28 -10.56 4.13 6.18
C LEU A 28 -11.27 4.78 4.99
N ASN A 29 -10.85 4.46 3.77
CA ASN A 29 -11.46 4.98 2.56
C ASN A 29 -12.97 4.67 2.49
N GLN A 30 -13.75 5.62 1.97
CA GLN A 30 -15.21 5.48 1.85
C GLN A 30 -15.61 4.24 1.01
N GLY A 31 -14.85 3.93 -0.04
CA GLY A 31 -15.08 2.79 -0.94
C GLY A 31 -14.72 1.41 -0.37
N LYS A 32 -14.23 1.28 0.87
CA LYS A 32 -13.77 0.01 1.49
C LYS A 32 -14.80 -1.11 1.62
N LYS A 33 -16.06 -0.88 1.21
CA LYS A 33 -17.16 -1.85 1.24
C LYS A 33 -17.61 -2.26 -0.16
N THR A 34 -17.06 -1.62 -1.20
CA THR A 34 -17.39 -1.90 -2.60
C THR A 34 -16.34 -2.84 -3.15
N ALA A 35 -16.75 -3.90 -3.83
CA ALA A 35 -15.82 -4.80 -4.51
C ALA A 35 -15.09 -4.05 -5.64
N GLY A 36 -13.77 -4.23 -5.71
CA GLY A 36 -12.97 -3.74 -6.83
C GLY A 36 -13.08 -4.65 -8.05
N VAL A 37 -12.19 -4.43 -9.03
CA VAL A 37 -12.04 -5.29 -10.22
C VAL A 37 -11.67 -6.73 -9.84
N ASP A 38 -11.02 -6.92 -8.69
CA ASP A 38 -10.67 -8.22 -8.11
C ASP A 38 -11.86 -8.95 -7.44
N GLY A 39 -13.05 -8.34 -7.43
CA GLY A 39 -14.25 -8.90 -6.81
C GLY A 39 -14.22 -8.93 -5.28
N LYS A 40 -13.18 -8.39 -4.63
CA LYS A 40 -13.05 -8.41 -3.16
C LYS A 40 -13.54 -7.11 -2.54
N ALA A 41 -14.61 -7.19 -1.75
CA ALA A 41 -15.14 -6.03 -1.04
C ALA A 41 -14.33 -5.65 0.22
N LYS A 42 -13.71 -6.62 0.90
CA LYS A 42 -12.92 -6.40 2.11
C LYS A 42 -11.77 -7.40 2.18
N LEU A 43 -10.61 -6.94 2.64
CA LEU A 43 -9.49 -7.81 3.00
C LEU A 43 -9.58 -8.25 4.46
N THR A 44 -9.26 -9.52 4.69
CA THR A 44 -9.04 -10.09 6.02
C THR A 44 -7.77 -9.50 6.66
N PHE A 45 -7.58 -9.76 7.96
CA PHE A 45 -6.35 -9.37 8.65
C PHE A 45 -5.12 -9.98 7.97
N LYS A 46 -5.14 -11.28 7.68
CA LYS A 46 -4.01 -12.00 7.09
C LYS A 46 -3.65 -11.46 5.70
N GLU A 47 -4.64 -11.26 4.84
CA GLU A 47 -4.43 -10.70 3.49
C GLU A 47 -3.81 -9.30 3.53
N ARG A 48 -4.14 -8.48 4.54
CA ARG A 48 -3.49 -7.17 4.71
C ARG A 48 -2.00 -7.28 5.02
N PHE A 49 -1.57 -8.29 5.78
CA PHE A 49 -0.15 -8.53 6.05
C PHE A 49 0.57 -9.14 4.85
N GLU A 50 -0.08 -10.04 4.13
CA GLU A 50 0.44 -10.59 2.87
C GLU A 50 0.67 -9.46 1.84
N LEU A 51 -0.27 -8.51 1.76
CA LEU A 51 -0.15 -7.33 0.90
C LEU A 51 1.08 -6.47 1.24
N VAL A 52 1.51 -6.41 2.51
CA VAL A 52 2.75 -5.68 2.89
C VAL A 52 3.96 -6.30 2.20
N SER A 53 4.06 -7.63 2.21
CA SER A 53 5.16 -8.37 1.58
C SER A 53 5.17 -8.17 0.07
N VAL A 54 4.00 -8.31 -0.56
CA VAL A 54 3.84 -8.07 -2.01
C VAL A 54 4.27 -6.65 -2.37
N LEU A 55 3.79 -5.64 -1.64
CA LEU A 55 4.13 -4.25 -1.91
C LEU A 55 5.62 -3.99 -1.71
N LYS A 56 6.26 -4.57 -0.68
CA LYS A 56 7.71 -4.46 -0.43
C LYS A 56 8.54 -4.95 -1.62
N GLU A 57 8.16 -6.05 -2.26
CA GLU A 57 8.87 -6.60 -3.41
C GLU A 57 8.65 -5.78 -4.69
N SER A 58 7.47 -5.16 -4.82
CA SER A 58 7.11 -4.34 -5.99
C SER A 58 7.72 -2.94 -6.00
N VAL A 59 8.23 -2.41 -4.87
CA VAL A 59 8.69 -1.01 -4.75
C VAL A 59 9.66 -0.60 -5.85
N ASN A 60 10.60 -1.48 -6.22
CA ASN A 60 11.62 -1.19 -7.23
C ASN A 60 11.17 -1.52 -8.67
N LYS A 61 10.05 -2.22 -8.84
CA LYS A 61 9.51 -2.65 -10.14
C LYS A 61 8.50 -1.66 -10.72
N TRP A 62 8.09 -0.67 -9.94
CA TRP A 62 7.12 0.32 -10.36
C TRP A 62 7.67 1.20 -11.49
N LYS A 63 6.96 1.17 -12.63
CA LYS A 63 7.19 2.04 -13.78
C LYS A 63 5.97 2.94 -13.92
N HIS A 64 6.21 4.23 -14.10
CA HIS A 64 5.19 5.20 -14.46
C HIS A 64 4.85 5.12 -15.93
#